data_AF-A0A537ERP8-F1
#
_entry.id   AF-A0A537ERP8-F1
#
_cell.length_a   1.000
_cell.length_b   1.000
_cell.length_c   1.000
_cell.angle_alpha   90.00
_cell.angle_beta   90.00
_cell.angle_gamma   90.00
#
_symmetry.space_group_name_H-M   'P 1'
#
loop_
_entity.id
_entity.type
_entity.pdbx_description
1 polymer ?
#
loop_
_entity_poly.entity_id
_entity_poly.type
_entity_poly.pdbx_seq_one_letter_code
_entity_poly.pdbx_strand_id
1 'polypeptide(L)'
;MDFAIGSDVRNIILQYQTVGWVPIRQETILNDTGMRDSSHMFTSWEVAQGSRGVFFTPTDIQETLWTPGTIIVVQDHANEIEKSHLPDQVDQDLSSYVNGESVFRKDIAVWYMSRHYDNPFLQTNLAAPVLTGLVFYASGY
;
A
#
# COMPACT_ATOMS: atom_id res chain seq x y z
N MET A 1 -6.43 13.27 12.95
CA MET A 1 -7.29 13.79 11.87
C MET A 1 -7.76 12.54 11.14
N ASP A 2 -8.99 12.10 11.41
CA ASP A 2 -9.51 10.85 10.85
C ASP A 2 -9.93 11.09 9.40
N PHE A 3 -9.24 10.44 8.47
CA PHE A 3 -9.59 10.47 7.06
C PHE A 3 -10.54 9.31 6.77
N ALA A 4 -11.84 9.52 7.04
CA ALA A 4 -12.86 8.63 6.54
C ALA A 4 -13.01 8.90 5.04
N ILE A 5 -12.58 7.95 4.21
CA ILE A 5 -12.88 7.95 2.77
C ILE A 5 -14.41 7.91 2.65
N GLY A 6 -15.00 9.00 2.16
CA GLY A 6 -16.45 9.22 2.23
C GLY A 6 -17.24 8.19 1.43
N SER A 7 -18.44 7.85 1.94
CA SER A 7 -19.37 6.79 1.51
C SER A 7 -20.00 6.95 0.11
N ASP A 8 -19.32 7.57 -0.84
CA ASP A 8 -19.75 7.73 -2.23
C ASP A 8 -18.82 6.95 -3.16
N VAL A 9 -18.90 5.61 -3.08
CA VAL A 9 -18.64 4.50 -4.04
C VAL A 9 -17.79 4.79 -5.31
N ARG A 10 -16.74 5.62 -5.23
CA ARG A 10 -15.96 6.07 -6.39
C ARG A 10 -14.46 6.12 -6.13
N ASN A 11 -13.98 5.32 -5.18
CA ASN A 11 -12.54 5.25 -4.92
C ASN A 11 -11.84 4.54 -6.07
N ILE A 12 -10.73 5.12 -6.51
CA ILE A 12 -9.86 4.57 -7.52
C ILE A 12 -8.47 4.55 -6.89
N ILE A 13 -7.87 3.37 -6.83
CA ILE A 13 -6.46 3.25 -6.51
C ILE A 13 -5.61 3.31 -7.78
N LEU A 14 -4.60 4.16 -7.75
CA LEU A 14 -3.69 4.41 -8.85
C LEU A 14 -2.29 4.02 -8.42
N GLN A 15 -1.54 3.42 -9.34
CA GLN A 15 -0.11 3.17 -9.20
C GLN A 15 0.64 4.02 -10.22
N TYR A 16 1.69 4.69 -9.78
CA TYR A 16 2.61 5.35 -10.68
C TYR A 16 3.49 4.31 -11.40
N GLN A 17 3.41 4.29 -12.72
CA GLN A 17 4.16 3.40 -13.61
C GLN A 17 4.91 4.22 -14.67
N THR A 18 5.66 3.55 -15.56
CA THR A 18 6.43 4.21 -16.62
C THR A 18 5.60 5.10 -17.54
N VAL A 19 4.31 4.78 -17.69
CA VAL A 19 3.34 5.50 -18.53
C VAL A 19 2.55 6.57 -17.76
N GLY A 20 2.85 6.77 -16.47
CA GLY A 20 2.14 7.67 -15.57
C GLY A 20 1.25 6.92 -14.56
N TRP A 21 0.23 7.60 -14.05
CA TRP A 21 -0.70 7.05 -13.06
C TRP A 21 -1.72 6.10 -13.72
N VAL A 22 -1.65 4.82 -13.35
CA VAL A 22 -2.47 3.76 -13.93
C VAL A 22 -3.46 3.24 -12.88
N PRO A 23 -4.77 3.16 -13.18
CA PRO A 23 -5.75 2.65 -12.24
C PRO A 23 -5.64 1.13 -12.10
N ILE A 24 -5.63 0.68 -10.85
CA ILE A 24 -5.83 -0.73 -10.51
C ILE A 24 -7.33 -1.01 -10.55
N ARG A 25 -7.73 -2.01 -11.33
CA ARG A 25 -9.15 -2.27 -11.63
C ARG A 25 -9.71 -3.53 -10.98
N GLN A 26 -8.83 -4.44 -10.62
CA GLN A 26 -9.14 -5.74 -10.03
C GLN A 26 -8.26 -5.93 -8.80
N GLU A 27 -8.75 -6.69 -7.84
CA GLU A 27 -7.99 -7.09 -6.66
C GLU A 27 -6.66 -7.71 -7.08
N THR A 28 -5.60 -7.38 -6.36
CA THR A 28 -4.25 -7.74 -6.78
C THR A 28 -3.24 -7.63 -5.66
N ILE A 29 -2.13 -8.32 -5.88
CA ILE A 29 -0.92 -8.27 -5.07
C ILE A 29 0.17 -7.72 -5.97
N LEU A 30 0.64 -6.52 -5.63
CA LEU A 30 1.64 -5.80 -6.40
C LEU A 30 2.91 -5.68 -5.57
N ASN A 31 4.04 -5.86 -6.23
CA ASN A 31 5.29 -5.40 -5.67
C ASN A 31 5.31 -3.88 -5.80
N ASP A 32 5.61 -3.18 -4.70
CA ASP A 32 6.16 -1.86 -4.83
C ASP A 32 7.46 -1.99 -5.63
N THR A 33 7.65 -1.20 -6.68
CA THR A 33 8.79 -1.30 -7.61
C THR A 33 9.84 -0.22 -7.34
N GLY A 34 9.59 0.67 -6.38
CA GLY A 34 10.47 1.79 -6.08
C GLY A 34 10.33 2.96 -7.07
N MET A 35 9.50 2.81 -8.11
CA MET A 35 9.16 3.89 -9.02
C MET A 35 8.35 4.94 -8.28
N ARG A 36 8.75 6.21 -8.36
CA ARG A 36 8.11 7.33 -7.66
C ARG A 36 7.89 8.50 -8.60
N ASP A 37 6.78 9.17 -8.42
CA ASP A 37 6.47 10.42 -9.10
C ASP A 37 7.14 11.58 -8.36
N SER A 38 8.22 12.12 -8.93
CA SER A 38 8.93 13.27 -8.36
C SER A 38 8.09 14.55 -8.38
N SER A 39 7.02 14.61 -9.17
CA SER A 39 6.08 15.74 -9.18
C SER A 39 5.00 15.65 -8.10
N HIS A 40 4.80 14.48 -7.48
CA HIS A 40 3.82 14.24 -6.42
C HIS A 40 4.50 13.65 -5.17
N MET A 41 5.39 14.44 -4.56
CA MET A 41 6.05 14.13 -3.26
C MET A 41 6.81 12.80 -3.25
N PHE A 42 7.37 12.38 -4.38
CA PHE A 42 8.06 11.09 -4.53
C PHE A 42 7.19 9.91 -4.05
N THR A 43 5.90 9.91 -4.44
CA THR A 43 4.96 8.84 -4.11
C THR A 43 4.78 7.83 -5.25
N SER A 44 4.28 6.65 -4.93
CA SER A 44 4.01 5.56 -5.90
C SER A 44 2.54 5.21 -6.02
N TRP A 45 1.72 5.68 -5.08
CA TRP A 45 0.33 5.27 -4.95
C TRP A 45 -0.56 6.45 -4.62
N GLU A 46 -1.79 6.40 -5.11
CA GLU A 46 -2.84 7.33 -4.76
C GLU A 46 -4.15 6.57 -4.56
N VAL A 47 -4.88 6.89 -3.49
CA VAL A 47 -6.31 6.61 -3.41
C VAL A 47 -7.06 7.88 -3.73
N ALA A 48 -7.74 7.91 -4.87
CA ALA A 48 -8.46 9.07 -5.37
C ALA A 48 -9.98 8.86 -5.30
N GLN A 49 -10.71 9.92 -4.99
CA GLN A 49 -12.16 10.03 -5.02
C GLN A 49 -12.54 11.32 -5.79
N GLY A 50 -12.80 11.18 -7.09
CA GLY A 50 -13.11 12.34 -7.94
C GLY A 50 -11.91 13.26 -8.10
N SER A 51 -12.02 14.51 -7.62
CA SER A 51 -10.96 15.53 -7.66
C SER A 51 -10.16 15.64 -6.36
N ARG A 52 -10.32 14.67 -5.45
CA ARG A 52 -9.64 14.62 -4.14
C ARG A 52 -8.96 13.27 -4.01
N GLY A 53 -7.93 13.19 -3.17
CA GLY A 53 -7.26 11.92 -2.90
C GLY A 53 -6.22 12.01 -1.80
N VAL A 54 -5.54 10.90 -1.59
CA VAL A 54 -4.39 10.80 -0.71
C VAL A 54 -3.31 10.03 -1.45
N PHE A 55 -2.16 10.66 -1.62
CA PHE A 55 -0.96 9.97 -2.05
C PHE A 55 -0.37 9.22 -0.87
N PHE A 56 0.17 8.03 -1.14
CA PHE A 56 0.90 7.29 -0.12
C PHE A 56 2.13 6.62 -0.69
N THR A 57 3.11 6.40 0.19
CA THR A 57 4.31 5.65 -0.18
C THR A 57 4.76 4.80 1.00
N PRO A 58 5.17 3.55 0.75
CA PRO A 58 5.97 2.77 1.68
C PRO A 58 7.20 3.53 2.15
N THR A 59 7.46 3.53 3.46
CA THR A 59 8.67 4.07 4.06
C THR A 59 9.39 3.02 4.89
N ASP A 60 10.70 3.13 4.91
CA ASP A 60 11.61 2.44 5.81
C ASP A 60 12.56 3.50 6.40
N ILE A 61 12.43 3.78 7.70
CA ILE A 61 13.11 4.92 8.36
C ILE A 61 14.61 4.64 8.55
N GLN A 62 15.07 3.39 8.40
CA GLN A 62 16.49 3.05 8.45
C GLN A 62 17.11 2.88 7.05
N GLU A 63 17.31 4.02 6.41
CA GLU A 63 18.39 4.32 5.46
C GLU A 63 18.58 3.53 4.14
N THR A 64 18.64 4.32 3.06
CA THR A 64 19.44 4.18 1.82
C THR A 64 19.14 3.06 0.83
N LEU A 65 18.60 1.93 1.26
CA LEU A 65 18.27 0.82 0.37
C LEU A 65 16.77 0.61 0.39
N TRP A 66 16.11 1.12 -0.63
CA TRP A 66 14.71 0.79 -0.90
C TRP A 66 14.55 -0.72 -0.92
N THR A 67 13.78 -1.26 0.02
CA THR A 67 13.45 -2.68 0.04
C THR A 67 12.06 -2.85 -0.60
N PRO A 68 11.93 -3.72 -1.62
CA PRO A 68 10.64 -4.03 -2.20
C PRO A 68 9.68 -4.48 -1.10
N GLY A 69 8.49 -3.90 -1.06
CA GLY A 69 7.40 -4.42 -0.24
C GLY A 69 6.24 -4.88 -1.11
N THR A 70 5.25 -5.49 -0.47
CA THR A 70 4.04 -5.94 -1.13
C THR A 70 2.89 -5.02 -0.77
N ILE A 71 2.17 -4.54 -1.79
CA ILE A 71 0.92 -3.82 -1.66
C ILE A 71 -0.19 -4.76 -2.08
N ILE A 72 -1.16 -4.96 -1.20
CA ILE A 72 -2.34 -5.78 -1.45
C ILE A 72 -3.51 -4.84 -1.55
N VAL A 73 -4.27 -4.94 -2.64
CA VAL A 73 -5.46 -4.13 -2.88
C VAL A 73 -6.63 -5.08 -3.07
N VAL A 74 -7.64 -4.95 -2.21
CA VAL A 74 -8.88 -5.73 -2.30
C VAL A 74 -10.10 -4.84 -2.27
N GLN A 75 -11.25 -5.38 -2.67
CA GLN A 75 -12.52 -4.75 -2.41
C GLN A 75 -12.85 -4.89 -0.92
N ASP A 76 -13.30 -3.83 -0.28
CA ASP A 76 -13.67 -3.88 1.13
C ASP A 76 -14.92 -4.75 1.34
N HIS A 77 -14.85 -5.67 2.30
CA HIS A 77 -15.97 -6.52 2.72
C HIS A 77 -16.13 -6.51 4.22
N ALA A 78 -17.39 -6.59 4.66
CA ALA A 78 -17.69 -6.71 6.07
C ALA A 78 -17.05 -7.98 6.66
N ASN A 79 -16.29 -7.82 7.76
CA ASN A 79 -15.61 -8.87 8.52
C ASN A 79 -14.30 -9.42 7.91
N GLU A 80 -13.77 -8.83 6.84
CA GLU A 80 -12.41 -9.09 6.35
C GLU A 80 -11.40 -8.22 7.13
N ILE A 81 -11.17 -8.61 8.39
CA ILE A 81 -10.32 -7.86 9.33
C ILE A 81 -9.03 -8.66 9.55
N GLU A 82 -7.88 -7.98 9.45
CA GLU A 82 -6.60 -8.51 9.91
C GLU A 82 -6.67 -8.73 11.43
N LYS A 83 -6.42 -9.97 11.87
CA LYS A 83 -6.62 -10.41 13.26
C LYS A 83 -5.38 -10.21 14.12
N SER A 84 -4.19 -10.12 13.53
CA SER A 84 -2.94 -9.98 14.25
C SER A 84 -1.84 -9.37 13.38
N HIS A 85 -1.03 -8.49 13.98
CA HIS A 85 0.24 -8.00 13.41
C HIS A 85 1.46 -8.70 14.05
N LEU A 86 1.25 -9.75 14.86
CA LEU A 86 2.32 -10.43 15.58
C LEU A 86 2.92 -11.57 14.73
N PRO A 87 4.25 -11.61 14.55
CA PRO A 87 4.92 -12.61 13.71
C PRO A 87 4.74 -14.05 14.21
N ASP A 88 4.40 -14.25 15.48
CA ASP A 88 4.31 -15.58 16.09
C ASP A 88 2.90 -16.20 16.01
N GLN A 89 1.91 -15.46 15.52
CA GLN A 89 0.56 -15.95 15.33
C GLN A 89 0.29 -16.20 13.85
N VAL A 90 0.55 -17.44 13.43
CA VAL A 90 0.14 -18.09 12.17
C VAL A 90 -0.15 -17.09 11.06
N ASP A 91 0.86 -16.83 10.23
CA ASP A 91 0.79 -16.25 8.89
C ASP A 91 -0.64 -16.01 8.41
N GLN A 92 -1.21 -14.86 8.75
CA GLN A 92 -2.41 -14.42 8.05
C GLN A 92 -1.95 -14.08 6.65
N ASP A 93 -2.05 -15.08 5.77
CA ASP A 93 -1.78 -14.91 4.37
C ASP A 93 -2.85 -13.97 3.81
N LEU A 94 -2.54 -12.68 3.80
CA LEU A 94 -3.41 -11.63 3.27
C LEU A 94 -3.73 -11.85 1.78
N SER A 95 -2.99 -12.73 1.08
CA SER A 95 -3.36 -13.14 -0.27
C SER A 95 -4.69 -13.89 -0.33
N SER A 96 -5.14 -14.49 0.78
CA SER A 96 -6.43 -15.18 0.87
C SER A 96 -7.64 -14.26 0.72
N TYR A 97 -7.47 -12.94 0.89
CA TYR A 97 -8.53 -11.96 0.65
C TYR A 97 -8.65 -11.56 -0.83
N VAL A 98 -7.70 -11.96 -1.68
CA VAL A 98 -7.75 -11.64 -3.12
C VAL A 98 -8.64 -12.67 -3.82
N ASN A 99 -9.87 -12.26 -4.16
CA ASN A 99 -10.90 -13.10 -4.76
C ASN A 99 -11.17 -12.77 -6.24
N GLY A 100 -10.43 -11.83 -6.81
CA GLY A 100 -10.51 -11.42 -8.21
C GLY A 100 -11.67 -10.46 -8.49
N GLU A 101 -12.20 -9.80 -7.46
CA GLU A 101 -13.27 -8.82 -7.62
C GLU A 101 -12.78 -7.51 -8.22
N SER A 102 -13.70 -6.62 -8.57
CA SER A 102 -13.32 -5.30 -9.07
C SER A 102 -13.09 -4.34 -7.92
N VAL A 103 -11.96 -3.63 -7.94
CA VAL A 103 -11.66 -2.54 -6.99
C VAL A 103 -11.87 -1.15 -7.60
N PHE A 104 -12.32 -1.08 -8.86
CA PHE A 104 -12.50 0.19 -9.56
C PHE A 104 -13.82 0.85 -9.17
N ARG A 105 -13.74 2.04 -8.56
CA ARG A 105 -14.92 2.78 -8.06
C ARG A 105 -15.71 1.95 -7.05
N LYS A 106 -14.99 1.41 -6.08
CA LYS A 106 -15.51 0.59 -4.99
C LYS A 106 -14.93 1.06 -3.65
N ASP A 107 -15.46 0.53 -2.57
CA ASP A 107 -14.76 0.59 -1.29
C ASP A 107 -13.60 -0.40 -1.34
N ILE A 108 -12.44 0.03 -0.88
CA ILE A 108 -11.18 -0.70 -1.04
C ILE A 108 -10.44 -0.75 0.28
N ALA A 109 -9.79 -1.88 0.52
CA ALA A 109 -8.80 -2.01 1.58
C ALA A 109 -7.40 -2.17 0.97
N VAL A 110 -6.42 -1.56 1.62
CA VAL A 110 -5.02 -1.57 1.17
C VAL A 110 -4.14 -2.00 2.33
N TRP A 111 -3.34 -3.04 2.13
CA TRP A 111 -2.30 -3.45 3.07
C TRP A 111 -0.93 -3.25 2.45
N TYR A 112 0.04 -2.93 3.31
CA TYR A 112 1.45 -2.90 2.98
C TYR A 112 2.21 -3.88 3.87
N MET A 113 2.87 -4.85 3.24
CA MET A 113 3.77 -5.78 3.91
C MET A 113 5.21 -5.43 3.52
N SER A 114 6.00 -4.99 4.49
CA SER A 114 7.43 -4.79 4.26
C SER A 114 8.13 -6.13 4.13
N ARG A 115 9.06 -6.24 3.16
CA ARG A 115 9.96 -7.39 3.02
C ARG A 115 11.37 -7.09 3.50
N HIS A 116 11.51 -6.15 4.44
CA HIS A 116 12.82 -5.78 5.02
C HIS A 116 13.62 -7.01 5.47
N TYR A 117 12.95 -7.96 6.14
CA TYR A 117 13.58 -9.18 6.65
C TYR A 117 13.93 -10.21 5.57
N ASP A 118 13.39 -10.08 4.35
CA ASP A 118 13.75 -10.95 3.21
C ASP A 118 15.07 -10.52 2.57
N ASN A 119 15.60 -9.33 2.91
CA ASN A 119 16.86 -8.84 2.38
C ASN A 119 18.05 -9.44 3.17
N PRO A 120 18.84 -10.37 2.57
CA PRO A 120 19.94 -11.03 3.27
C PRO A 120 21.06 -10.07 3.68
N PHE A 121 21.16 -8.89 3.07
CA PHE A 121 22.13 -7.87 3.46
C PHE A 121 21.73 -7.15 4.76
N LEU A 122 20.42 -7.00 5.00
CA LEU A 122 19.86 -6.32 6.18
C LEU A 122 19.78 -7.27 7.40
N GLN A 123 19.69 -8.58 7.17
CA GLN A 123 19.73 -9.62 8.23
C GLN A 123 21.01 -9.60 9.07
N THR A 124 22.08 -8.94 8.61
CA THR A 124 23.35 -8.87 9.34
C THR A 124 23.41 -7.74 10.39
N ASN A 125 22.42 -6.85 10.41
CA ASN A 125 22.42 -5.64 11.25
C ASN A 125 21.17 -5.54 12.15
N LEU A 126 20.73 -6.67 12.71
CA LEU A 126 19.53 -6.85 13.55
C LEU A 126 19.46 -6.00 14.84
N ALA A 127 20.41 -5.11 15.10
CA ALA A 127 20.49 -4.34 16.34
C ALA A 127 19.56 -3.12 16.37
N ALA A 128 19.02 -2.69 15.22
CA ALA A 128 18.30 -1.44 15.12
C ALA A 128 16.85 -1.67 14.65
N PRO A 129 15.83 -1.16 15.35
CA PRO A 129 14.44 -1.34 14.97
C PRO A 129 14.13 -0.57 13.69
N VAL A 130 13.80 -1.30 12.64
CA VAL A 130 13.43 -0.78 11.33
C VAL A 130 11.95 -0.42 11.38
N LEU A 131 11.64 0.88 11.33
CA LEU A 131 10.27 1.35 11.26
C LEU A 131 9.81 1.32 9.81
N THR A 132 8.94 0.37 9.49
CA THR A 132 8.31 0.25 8.18
C THR A 132 6.86 0.69 8.27
N GLY A 133 6.36 1.43 7.28
CA GLY A 133 4.97 1.85 7.28
C GLY A 133 4.56 2.59 6.03
N LEU A 134 3.39 3.22 6.08
CA LEU A 134 2.89 4.08 5.02
C LEU A 134 2.96 5.55 5.47
N VAL A 135 3.52 6.40 4.61
CA VAL A 135 3.43 7.86 4.75
C VAL A 135 2.37 8.36 3.79
N PHE A 136 1.49 9.23 4.30
CA PHE A 136 0.37 9.79 3.56
C PHE A 136 0.57 11.27 3.32
N TYR A 137 0.26 11.73 2.10
CA TYR A 137 0.27 13.13 1.69
C TYR A 137 -1.10 13.47 1.11
N ALA A 138 -1.61 14.65 1.45
CA ALA A 138 -2.86 15.13 0.85
C ALA A 138 -2.68 15.30 -0.67
N SER A 139 -3.61 14.76 -1.46
CA SER A 139 -3.70 15.10 -2.88
C SER A 139 -4.42 16.45 -3.00
N GLY A 140 -3.65 17.50 -3.31
CA GLY A 140 -4.16 18.83 -3.60
C GLY A 140 -3.93 19.14 -5.07
N TYR A 141 -5.02 19.27 -5.83
CA TYR A 141 -5.04 19.89 -7.15
C TYR A 141 -5.41 21.37 -7.04
#